data_AF-A0AAT9RW62-F1
#
_entry.id   AF-A0AAT9RW62-F1
#
_cell.length_a   1.000
_cell.length_b   1.000
_cell.length_c   1.000
_cell.angle_alpha   90.00
_cell.angle_beta   90.00
_cell.angle_gamma   90.00
#
_symmetry.space_group_name_H-M   'P 1'
#
loop_
_entity.id
_entity.type
_entity.pdbx_description
1 polymer ?
#
loop_
_entity_poly.entity_id
_entity_poly.type
_entity_poly.pdbx_seq_one_letter_code
_entity_poly.pdbx_strand_id
1 'polypeptide(L)'
;MSWRSADEPPITLPRDPAREAAQRELSKGMYHENDPSWYERAIDAFWDWLDKLFGAASAATPGGTLGLVVIVLAVLALLGALWWRLGTPRRAPVSSAVLFDDRPRSAAEHRAAAEAQAAQGHWNQAVQERMRAVVRSLEERALLDARPGRTADEAASEAGRVLPAHADRLRAAARDFDDVTYGGRSAAEGTYRRLAALDDDLERTKPALASSTASTANTAHSTRRGAAE
;
A
#
# COMPACT_ATOMS: atom_id res chain seq x y z
N MET A 1 8.11 70.26 -41.60
CA MET A 1 8.99 69.60 -42.59
C MET A 1 10.43 69.79 -42.16
N SER A 2 11.05 68.78 -41.53
CA SER A 2 12.50 68.58 -41.31
C SER A 2 12.66 67.61 -40.14
N TRP A 3 12.88 66.31 -40.35
CA TRP A 3 14.10 65.56 -40.72
C TRP A 3 14.71 64.86 -39.49
N ARG A 4 14.84 63.54 -39.66
CA ARG A 4 15.97 62.67 -39.30
C ARG A 4 16.07 62.16 -37.86
N SER A 5 15.87 60.84 -37.80
CA SER A 5 16.34 59.86 -36.86
C SER A 5 17.72 60.20 -36.28
N ALA A 6 17.77 60.38 -34.97
CA ALA A 6 18.97 60.21 -34.16
C ALA A 6 18.96 58.76 -33.66
N ASP A 7 19.72 57.95 -34.38
CA ASP A 7 20.64 56.92 -33.88
C ASP A 7 20.59 56.64 -32.36
N GLU A 8 19.72 55.73 -31.93
CA GLU A 8 19.89 55.02 -30.66
C GLU A 8 19.95 53.52 -30.99
N PRO A 9 21.14 52.90 -30.95
CA PRO A 9 21.28 51.48 -31.25
C PRO A 9 20.46 50.67 -30.23
N PRO A 10 19.74 49.62 -30.66
CA PRO A 10 19.04 48.75 -29.72
C PRO A 10 20.07 48.20 -28.74
N ILE A 11 19.82 48.48 -27.46
CA ILE A 11 20.54 47.99 -26.28
C ILE A 11 21.11 46.60 -26.54
N THR A 12 22.38 46.56 -26.94
CA THR A 12 23.14 45.31 -27.01
C THR A 12 23.50 44.98 -25.58
N LEU A 13 22.59 44.34 -24.86
CA LEU A 13 22.97 43.58 -23.67
C LEU A 13 24.01 42.56 -24.15
N PRO A 14 25.29 42.70 -23.73
CA PRO A 14 26.33 41.79 -24.17
C PRO A 14 25.92 40.37 -23.78
N ARG A 15 26.10 39.41 -24.70
CA ARG A 15 25.59 38.03 -24.58
C ARG A 15 26.47 37.13 -23.68
N ASP A 16 27.32 37.72 -22.85
CA ASP A 16 28.36 36.99 -22.10
C ASP A 16 28.19 36.97 -20.56
N PRO A 17 27.71 38.00 -19.84
CA PRO A 17 27.57 37.90 -18.39
C PRO A 17 26.41 36.99 -17.95
N ALA A 18 25.43 36.72 -18.83
CA ALA A 18 24.37 35.75 -18.58
C ALA A 18 24.82 34.29 -18.74
N ARG A 19 25.83 34.03 -19.57
CA ARG A 19 26.35 32.68 -19.84
C ARG A 19 27.26 32.21 -18.70
N GLU A 20 28.09 33.09 -18.18
CA GLU A 20 28.94 32.82 -17.01
C GLU A 20 28.14 32.73 -15.70
N ALA A 21 27.08 33.53 -15.55
CA ALA A 21 26.17 33.42 -14.41
C ALA A 21 25.38 32.09 -14.43
N ALA A 22 24.93 31.65 -15.59
CA ALA A 22 24.27 30.35 -15.75
C ALA A 22 25.23 29.16 -15.55
N GLN A 23 26.49 29.27 -15.99
CA GLN A 23 27.51 28.24 -15.71
C GLN A 23 27.84 28.14 -14.21
N ARG A 24 27.94 29.27 -13.49
CA ARG A 24 28.15 29.24 -12.04
C ARG A 24 26.98 28.58 -11.30
N GLU A 25 25.75 28.84 -11.71
CA GLU A 25 24.56 28.24 -11.08
C GLU A 25 24.41 26.74 -11.44
N LEU A 26 24.72 26.34 -12.68
CA LEU A 26 24.70 24.92 -13.09
C LEU A 26 25.90 24.12 -12.57
N SER A 27 26.99 24.78 -12.16
CA SER A 27 28.14 24.16 -11.50
C SER A 27 27.93 23.95 -9.99
N LYS A 28 26.83 24.43 -9.42
CA LYS A 28 26.38 24.03 -8.08
C LYS A 28 25.80 22.62 -8.18
N GLY A 29 26.70 21.64 -8.22
CA GLY A 29 26.37 20.23 -8.02
C GLY A 29 25.87 19.99 -6.60
N MET A 30 24.62 20.33 -6.33
CA MET A 30 23.89 19.89 -5.14
C MET A 30 23.35 18.48 -5.35
N TYR A 31 24.27 17.53 -5.54
CA TYR A 31 24.20 16.12 -5.15
C TYR A 31 25.63 15.57 -5.22
N HIS A 32 26.41 15.92 -4.22
CA HIS A 32 27.69 15.28 -3.91
C HIS A 32 27.79 15.13 -2.38
N GLU A 33 26.79 14.46 -1.79
CA GLU A 33 27.05 13.74 -0.55
C GLU A 33 27.73 12.42 -0.93
N ASN A 34 29.07 12.47 -0.94
CA ASN A 34 29.91 11.29 -0.78
C ASN A 34 29.71 10.78 0.66
N ASP A 35 28.83 9.81 0.81
CA ASP A 35 29.08 8.68 1.71
C ASP A 35 29.01 7.44 0.82
N PRO A 36 29.97 6.49 0.87
CA PRO A 36 29.95 5.29 0.05
C PRO A 36 28.61 4.59 0.24
N SER A 37 27.75 4.76 -0.76
CA SER A 37 26.34 4.46 -0.62
C SER A 37 26.23 2.94 -0.57
N TRP A 38 25.60 2.40 0.45
CA TRP A 38 25.22 0.99 0.50
C TRP A 38 24.54 0.52 -0.79
N TYR A 39 23.97 1.47 -1.55
CA TYR A 39 23.40 1.33 -2.88
C TYR A 39 24.44 1.08 -3.98
N GLU A 40 25.50 1.89 -4.11
CA GLU A 40 26.62 1.62 -5.03
C GLU A 40 27.26 0.27 -4.71
N ARG A 41 27.46 -0.04 -3.42
CA ARG A 41 28.01 -1.33 -3.01
C ARG A 41 27.09 -2.51 -3.36
N ALA A 42 25.77 -2.30 -3.32
CA ALA A 42 24.79 -3.29 -3.73
C ALA A 42 24.72 -3.44 -5.26
N ILE A 43 24.88 -2.34 -5.99
CA ILE A 43 24.93 -2.31 -7.46
C ILE A 43 26.20 -3.00 -7.96
N ASP A 44 27.35 -2.70 -7.37
CA ASP A 44 28.62 -3.35 -7.71
C ASP A 44 28.53 -4.84 -7.40
N ALA A 45 28.03 -5.23 -6.23
CA ALA A 45 27.82 -6.64 -5.89
C ALA A 45 26.83 -7.34 -6.85
N PHE A 46 25.85 -6.61 -7.39
CA PHE A 46 24.91 -7.12 -8.37
C PHE A 46 25.56 -7.34 -9.74
N TRP A 47 26.34 -6.38 -10.24
CA TRP A 47 27.08 -6.52 -11.50
C TRP A 47 28.12 -7.64 -11.43
N ASP A 48 28.83 -7.72 -10.30
CA ASP A 48 29.87 -8.73 -10.07
C ASP A 48 29.27 -10.16 -9.94
N TRP A 49 28.03 -10.27 -9.48
CA TRP A 49 27.25 -11.52 -9.53
C TRP A 49 26.81 -11.86 -10.96
N LEU A 50 26.35 -10.86 -11.71
CA LEU A 50 25.88 -11.02 -13.08
C LEU A 50 27.01 -11.48 -14.01
N ASP A 51 28.20 -10.89 -13.90
CA ASP A 51 29.37 -11.26 -14.70
C ASP A 51 29.85 -12.68 -14.40
N LYS A 52 29.79 -13.12 -13.14
CA LYS A 52 30.08 -14.52 -12.77
C LYS A 52 29.09 -15.50 -13.38
N LEU A 53 27.81 -15.12 -13.44
CA LEU A 53 26.77 -15.94 -14.06
C LEU A 53 26.95 -16.04 -15.57
N PHE A 54 27.22 -14.93 -16.26
CA PHE A 54 27.52 -14.92 -17.69
C PHE A 54 28.83 -15.65 -18.02
N GLY A 55 29.87 -15.49 -17.19
CA GLY A 55 31.12 -16.23 -17.31
C GLY A 55 30.90 -17.73 -17.20
N ALA A 56 30.16 -18.18 -16.19
CA ALA A 56 29.81 -19.60 -16.02
C ALA A 56 28.96 -20.15 -17.17
N ALA A 57 28.06 -19.33 -17.74
CA ALA A 57 27.26 -19.70 -18.91
C ALA A 57 28.10 -19.79 -20.20
N SER A 58 29.04 -18.87 -20.40
CA SER A 58 29.91 -18.84 -21.59
C SER A 58 30.94 -19.97 -21.62
N ALA A 59 31.46 -20.38 -20.45
CA ALA A 59 32.40 -21.50 -20.34
C ALA A 59 31.76 -22.86 -20.64
N ALA A 60 30.43 -22.94 -20.69
CA ALA A 60 29.67 -24.18 -20.80
C ALA A 60 28.99 -24.41 -22.17
N THR A 61 29.46 -23.79 -23.26
CA THR A 61 28.87 -24.01 -24.60
C THR A 61 29.82 -24.83 -25.47
N PRO A 62 29.43 -26.03 -25.93
CA PRO A 62 28.34 -26.21 -26.91
C PRO A 62 27.18 -27.14 -26.46
N GLY A 63 25.94 -26.65 -26.55
CA GLY A 63 24.71 -27.48 -26.52
C GLY A 63 23.61 -26.93 -25.60
N GLY A 64 22.52 -26.43 -26.20
CA GLY A 64 21.50 -25.54 -25.63
C GLY A 64 20.64 -26.03 -24.45
N THR A 65 21.00 -27.13 -23.79
CA THR A 65 20.29 -27.64 -22.60
C THR A 65 21.02 -27.33 -21.30
N LEU A 66 22.36 -27.41 -21.26
CA LEU A 66 23.13 -27.14 -20.04
C LEU A 66 23.08 -25.67 -19.63
N GLY A 67 23.23 -24.75 -20.59
CA GLY A 67 23.06 -23.31 -20.34
C GLY A 67 21.63 -22.98 -19.85
N LEU A 68 20.62 -23.63 -20.44
CA LEU A 68 19.23 -23.47 -19.99
C LEU A 68 19.04 -23.96 -18.56
N VAL A 69 19.59 -25.13 -18.20
CA VAL A 69 19.52 -25.66 -16.83
C VAL A 69 20.18 -24.72 -15.82
N VAL A 70 21.34 -24.14 -16.16
CA VAL A 70 22.03 -23.17 -15.30
C VAL A 70 21.20 -21.89 -15.13
N ILE A 71 20.61 -21.37 -16.21
CA ILE A 71 19.72 -20.21 -16.15
C ILE A 71 18.48 -20.51 -15.29
N VAL A 72 17.85 -21.67 -15.48
CA VAL A 72 16.69 -22.09 -14.67
C VAL A 72 17.07 -22.21 -13.20
N LEU A 73 18.22 -22.82 -12.87
CA LEU A 73 18.71 -22.90 -11.49
C LEU A 73 19.02 -21.52 -10.90
N ALA A 74 19.59 -20.60 -11.69
CA ALA A 74 19.85 -19.24 -11.26
C ALA A 74 18.55 -18.46 -11.02
N VAL A 75 17.54 -18.62 -11.87
CA VAL A 75 16.20 -18.04 -11.68
C VAL A 75 15.53 -18.64 -10.44
N LEU A 76 15.60 -19.96 -10.22
CA LEU A 76 15.05 -20.60 -9.02
C LEU A 76 15.77 -20.13 -7.75
N ALA A 77 17.09 -19.93 -7.80
CA ALA A 77 17.87 -19.40 -6.69
C ALA A 77 17.52 -17.94 -6.41
N LEU A 78 17.35 -17.10 -7.44
CA LEU A 78 16.88 -15.72 -7.32
C LEU A 78 15.46 -15.64 -6.75
N LEU A 79 14.55 -16.48 -7.27
CA LEU A 79 13.19 -16.58 -6.76
C LEU A 79 13.19 -17.05 -5.31
N GLY A 80 13.99 -18.06 -4.97
CA GLY A 80 14.15 -18.56 -3.61
C GLY A 80 14.71 -17.50 -2.66
N ALA A 81 15.75 -16.76 -3.08
CA ALA A 81 16.33 -15.66 -2.32
C ALA A 81 15.33 -14.51 -2.15
N LEU A 82 14.57 -14.17 -3.20
CA LEU A 82 13.49 -13.18 -3.12
C LEU A 82 12.38 -13.65 -2.18
N TRP A 83 11.99 -14.91 -2.23
CA TRP A 83 11.02 -15.53 -1.33
C TRP A 83 11.50 -15.53 0.13
N TRP A 84 12.80 -15.75 0.34
CA TRP A 84 13.43 -15.68 1.65
C TRP A 84 13.49 -14.24 2.17
N ARG A 85 13.75 -13.27 1.29
CA ARG A 85 13.88 -11.84 1.62
C ARG A 85 12.53 -11.14 1.77
N LEU A 86 11.48 -11.57 1.06
CA LEU A 86 10.10 -11.08 1.22
C LEU A 86 9.37 -11.70 2.42
N GLY A 87 10.06 -12.53 3.20
CA GLY A 87 9.45 -13.29 4.28
C GLY A 87 8.70 -14.48 3.72
N THR A 88 9.30 -15.65 3.85
CA THR A 88 8.58 -16.91 3.66
C THR A 88 7.37 -16.91 4.60
N PRO A 89 6.13 -17.04 4.11
CA PRO A 89 5.02 -17.38 4.97
C PRO A 89 5.30 -18.80 5.47
N ARG A 90 5.96 -18.89 6.63
CA ARG A 90 5.91 -20.12 7.43
C ARG A 90 4.44 -20.32 7.71
N ARG A 91 3.85 -21.31 7.02
CA ARG A 91 2.55 -21.85 7.39
C ARG A 91 2.69 -22.34 8.84
N ALA A 92 2.22 -21.53 9.78
CA ALA A 92 1.86 -22.04 11.08
C ALA A 92 0.68 -23.01 10.85
N PRO A 93 0.80 -24.29 11.21
CA PRO A 93 -0.33 -25.19 11.18
C PRO A 93 -1.11 -24.98 12.48
N VAL A 94 -2.28 -24.37 12.41
CA VAL A 94 -3.25 -24.45 13.52
C VAL A 94 -4.68 -24.58 13.00
N SER A 95 -5.23 -25.73 13.37
CA SER A 95 -6.59 -26.22 13.36
C SER A 95 -7.25 -26.59 12.03
N SER A 96 -7.55 -27.88 11.97
CA SER A 96 -8.18 -28.67 10.93
C SER A 96 -9.68 -28.42 10.79
N ALA A 97 -10.10 -28.40 9.52
CA ALA A 97 -11.33 -29.00 8.98
C ALA A 97 -12.68 -28.42 9.43
N VAL A 98 -13.26 -27.60 8.54
CA VAL A 98 -14.46 -28.05 7.83
C VAL A 98 -14.25 -27.77 6.34
N LEU A 99 -13.97 -28.85 5.60
CA LEU A 99 -14.36 -29.11 4.21
C LEU A 99 -14.64 -27.89 3.33
N PHE A 100 -13.74 -27.61 2.37
CA PHE A 100 -13.99 -26.85 1.13
C PHE A 100 -15.19 -25.88 1.20
N ASP A 101 -15.07 -24.83 1.99
CA ASP A 101 -15.86 -23.64 1.74
C ASP A 101 -15.07 -22.86 0.70
N ASP A 102 -15.57 -22.74 -0.52
CA ASP A 102 -15.23 -21.65 -1.46
C ASP A 102 -15.67 -20.28 -0.90
N ARG A 103 -15.89 -20.19 0.41
CA ARG A 103 -16.30 -18.97 1.09
C ARG A 103 -15.07 -18.07 1.27
N PRO A 104 -15.17 -16.79 0.90
CA PRO A 104 -14.18 -15.80 1.25
C PRO A 104 -13.92 -15.80 2.76
N ARG A 105 -12.66 -15.57 3.17
CA ARG A 105 -12.29 -15.39 4.57
C ARG A 105 -13.16 -14.31 5.22
N SER A 106 -13.57 -14.58 6.45
CA SER A 106 -14.32 -13.65 7.30
C SER A 106 -13.44 -12.50 7.81
N ALA A 107 -14.07 -11.43 8.28
CA ALA A 107 -13.35 -10.31 8.89
C ALA A 107 -12.50 -10.78 10.09
N ALA A 108 -13.03 -11.66 10.94
CA ALA A 108 -12.34 -12.18 12.11
C ALA A 108 -11.09 -13.00 11.74
N GLU A 109 -11.15 -13.81 10.67
CA GLU A 109 -9.99 -14.56 10.19
C GLU A 109 -8.89 -13.63 9.65
N HIS A 110 -9.27 -12.56 8.94
CA HIS A 110 -8.32 -11.54 8.51
C HIS A 110 -7.68 -10.80 9.69
N ARG A 111 -8.42 -10.53 10.78
CA ARG A 111 -7.85 -9.92 12.00
C ARG A 111 -6.83 -10.83 12.67
N ALA A 112 -7.18 -12.11 12.84
CA ALA A 112 -6.27 -13.10 13.42
C ALA A 112 -4.99 -13.24 12.57
N ALA A 113 -5.12 -13.25 11.24
CA ALA A 113 -3.96 -13.25 10.34
C ALA A 113 -3.11 -11.97 10.49
N ALA A 114 -3.75 -10.80 10.58
CA ALA A 114 -3.06 -9.53 10.76
C ALA A 114 -2.28 -9.48 12.09
N GLU A 115 -2.89 -9.95 13.18
CA GLU A 115 -2.25 -10.05 14.50
C GLU A 115 -1.06 -11.01 14.50
N ALA A 116 -1.18 -12.15 13.82
CA ALA A 116 -0.07 -13.10 13.66
C ALA A 116 1.11 -12.49 12.89
N GLN A 117 0.86 -11.65 11.88
CA GLN A 117 1.91 -10.93 11.16
C GLN A 117 2.53 -9.82 12.02
N ALA A 118 1.72 -9.07 12.76
CA ALA A 118 2.18 -8.04 13.68
C ALA A 118 3.07 -8.62 14.78
N ALA A 119 2.71 -9.77 15.35
CA ALA A 119 3.50 -10.48 16.36
C ALA A 119 4.90 -10.89 15.86
N GLN A 120 5.06 -11.07 14.54
CA GLN A 120 6.33 -11.39 13.89
C GLN A 120 7.09 -10.13 13.39
N GLY A 121 6.54 -8.93 13.61
CA GLY A 121 7.12 -7.68 13.10
C GLY A 121 6.92 -7.47 11.59
N HIS A 122 6.06 -8.26 10.94
CA HIS A 122 5.73 -8.14 9.52
C HIS A 122 4.66 -7.08 9.29
N TRP A 123 5.01 -5.82 9.54
CA TRP A 123 4.06 -4.70 9.59
C TRP A 123 3.32 -4.46 8.28
N ASN A 124 3.97 -4.65 7.11
CA ASN A 124 3.31 -4.47 5.81
C ASN A 124 2.16 -5.46 5.64
N GLN A 125 2.42 -6.73 5.89
CA GLN A 125 1.46 -7.82 5.80
C GLN A 125 0.36 -7.64 6.86
N ALA A 126 0.70 -7.19 8.06
CA ALA A 126 -0.26 -6.89 9.11
C ALA A 126 -1.23 -5.77 8.71
N VAL A 127 -0.73 -4.68 8.10
CA VAL A 127 -1.57 -3.59 7.58
C VAL A 127 -2.47 -4.08 6.45
N GLN A 128 -1.94 -4.85 5.49
CA GLN A 128 -2.72 -5.39 4.38
C GLN A 128 -3.85 -6.31 4.86
N GLU A 129 -3.57 -7.26 5.76
CA GLU A 129 -4.58 -8.16 6.32
C GLU A 129 -5.60 -7.40 7.19
N ARG A 130 -5.18 -6.40 7.97
CA ARG A 130 -6.12 -5.60 8.76
C ARG A 130 -7.02 -4.74 7.88
N MET A 131 -6.53 -4.21 6.76
CA MET A 131 -7.38 -3.48 5.81
C MET A 131 -8.40 -4.42 5.14
N ARG A 132 -8.01 -5.65 4.80
CA ARG A 132 -8.95 -6.69 4.34
C ARG A 132 -10.02 -6.98 5.39
N ALA A 133 -9.64 -7.06 6.66
CA ALA A 133 -10.60 -7.24 7.76
C ALA A 133 -11.60 -6.08 7.86
N VAL A 134 -11.14 -4.82 7.75
CA VAL A 134 -12.01 -3.63 7.80
C VAL A 134 -13.03 -3.66 6.67
N VAL A 135 -12.58 -3.84 5.42
CA VAL A 135 -13.49 -3.89 4.26
C VAL A 135 -14.47 -5.04 4.42
N ARG A 136 -13.98 -6.23 4.80
CA ARG A 136 -14.83 -7.39 4.99
C ARG A 136 -15.85 -7.21 6.11
N SER A 137 -15.47 -6.57 7.22
CA SER A 137 -16.38 -6.26 8.34
C SER A 137 -17.49 -5.32 7.90
N LEU A 138 -17.16 -4.30 7.10
CA LEU A 138 -18.14 -3.36 6.55
C LEU A 138 -19.11 -4.05 5.58
N GLU A 139 -18.64 -4.99 4.76
CA GLU A 139 -19.48 -5.81 3.88
C GLU A 139 -20.37 -6.80 4.65
N GLU A 140 -19.81 -7.53 5.62
CA GLU A 140 -20.56 -8.47 6.47
C GLU A 140 -21.69 -7.80 7.25
N ARG A 141 -21.53 -6.49 7.52
CA ARG A 141 -22.50 -5.65 8.22
C ARG A 141 -23.43 -4.87 7.29
N ALA A 142 -23.38 -5.13 5.98
CA ALA A 142 -24.15 -4.46 4.94
C ALA A 142 -23.99 -2.92 4.94
N LEU A 143 -22.83 -2.43 5.37
CA LEU A 143 -22.44 -1.01 5.25
C LEU A 143 -21.76 -0.73 3.91
N LEU A 144 -21.32 -1.77 3.22
CA LEU A 144 -20.79 -1.76 1.87
C LEU A 144 -21.39 -2.93 1.07
N ASP A 145 -21.70 -2.70 -0.20
CA ASP A 145 -22.12 -3.79 -1.08
C ASP A 145 -20.92 -4.68 -1.45
N ALA A 146 -21.02 -6.00 -1.30
CA ALA A 146 -19.93 -6.90 -1.66
C ALA A 146 -19.73 -6.93 -3.18
N ARG A 147 -18.56 -6.48 -3.67
CA ARG A 147 -18.22 -6.51 -5.10
C ARG A 147 -16.75 -6.84 -5.33
N PRO A 148 -16.43 -7.77 -6.26
CA PRO A 148 -15.05 -8.06 -6.64
C PRO A 148 -14.37 -6.81 -7.20
N GLY A 149 -13.09 -6.61 -6.85
CA GLY A 149 -12.27 -5.54 -7.43
C GLY A 149 -12.42 -4.15 -6.82
N ARG A 150 -13.17 -3.99 -5.71
CA ARG A 150 -13.21 -2.71 -4.99
C ARG A 150 -11.83 -2.35 -4.43
N THR A 151 -11.41 -1.10 -4.60
CA THR A 151 -10.17 -0.56 -4.03
C THR A 151 -10.36 -0.08 -2.58
N ALA A 152 -9.25 0.07 -1.85
CA ALA A 152 -9.25 0.59 -0.49
C ALA A 152 -9.85 2.01 -0.40
N ASP A 153 -9.51 2.89 -1.34
CA ASP A 153 -10.04 4.25 -1.44
C ASP A 153 -11.55 4.27 -1.70
N GLU A 154 -12.04 3.41 -2.59
CA GLU A 154 -13.48 3.29 -2.85
C GLU A 154 -14.22 2.82 -1.60
N ALA A 155 -13.70 1.82 -0.90
CA ALA A 155 -14.26 1.33 0.35
C ALA A 155 -14.29 2.43 1.42
N ALA A 156 -13.19 3.18 1.58
CA ALA A 156 -13.11 4.28 2.55
C ALA A 156 -14.08 5.43 2.20
N SER A 157 -14.21 5.78 0.92
CA SER A 157 -15.11 6.82 0.44
C SER A 157 -16.57 6.45 0.68
N GLU A 158 -16.97 5.24 0.32
CA GLU A 158 -18.33 4.73 0.49
C GLU A 158 -18.68 4.56 1.98
N ALA A 159 -17.81 3.92 2.75
CA ALA A 159 -17.99 3.75 4.20
C ALA A 159 -18.00 5.09 4.93
N GLY A 160 -17.22 6.07 4.48
CA GLY A 160 -17.20 7.42 5.04
C GLY A 160 -18.52 8.19 4.84
N ARG A 161 -19.32 7.84 3.82
CA ARG A 161 -20.68 8.40 3.66
C ARG A 161 -21.65 7.81 4.68
N VAL A 162 -21.51 6.53 5.00
CA VAL A 162 -22.35 5.81 5.97
C VAL A 162 -21.92 6.10 7.41
N LEU A 163 -20.63 6.35 7.64
CA LEU A 163 -20.02 6.61 8.94
C LEU A 163 -19.22 7.94 8.92
N PRO A 164 -19.90 9.11 8.87
CA PRO A 164 -19.22 10.40 8.73
C PRO A 164 -18.19 10.70 9.82
N ALA A 165 -18.46 10.25 11.05
CA ALA A 165 -17.55 10.43 12.20
C ALA A 165 -16.19 9.74 12.02
N HIS A 166 -16.12 8.72 11.14
CA HIS A 166 -14.90 7.96 10.87
C HIS A 166 -14.32 8.22 9.49
N ALA A 167 -14.92 9.10 8.69
CA ALA A 167 -14.57 9.29 7.27
C ALA A 167 -13.10 9.70 7.06
N ASP A 168 -12.57 10.61 7.89
CA ASP A 168 -11.18 11.05 7.76
C ASP A 168 -10.19 9.96 8.17
N ARG A 169 -10.52 9.17 9.20
CA ARG A 169 -9.71 8.03 9.63
C ARG A 169 -9.71 6.92 8.59
N LEU A 170 -10.86 6.66 7.95
CA LEU A 170 -10.99 5.71 6.84
C LEU A 170 -10.15 6.14 5.63
N ARG A 171 -10.18 7.43 5.25
CA ARG A 171 -9.33 7.95 4.16
C ARG A 171 -7.85 7.87 4.50
N ALA A 172 -7.47 8.18 5.74
CA ALA A 172 -6.09 8.03 6.19
C ALA A 172 -5.64 6.56 6.13
N ALA A 173 -6.50 5.63 6.55
CA ALA A 173 -6.23 4.19 6.46
C ALA A 173 -6.08 3.69 5.03
N ALA A 174 -6.90 4.15 4.08
CA ALA A 174 -6.76 3.80 2.66
C ALA A 174 -5.42 4.29 2.09
N ARG A 175 -5.03 5.54 2.39
CA ARG A 175 -3.71 6.06 1.99
C ARG A 175 -2.56 5.27 2.60
N ASP A 176 -2.60 5.01 3.91
CA ASP A 176 -1.59 4.20 4.60
C ASP A 176 -1.48 2.80 3.96
N PHE A 177 -2.60 2.20 3.54
CA PHE A 177 -2.62 0.92 2.83
C PHE A 177 -2.00 1.02 1.42
N ASP A 178 -2.38 2.02 0.62
CA ASP A 178 -1.87 2.19 -0.75
C ASP A 178 -0.38 2.49 -0.75
N ASP A 179 0.07 3.27 0.22
CA ASP A 179 1.47 3.61 0.43
C ASP A 179 2.34 2.38 0.69
N VAL A 180 1.80 1.44 1.46
CA VAL A 180 2.47 0.18 1.82
C VAL A 180 2.38 -0.83 0.70
N THR A 181 1.25 -0.87 -0.02
CA THR A 181 0.97 -1.90 -1.03
C THR A 181 1.54 -1.54 -2.40
N TYR A 182 1.40 -0.27 -2.80
CA TYR A 182 1.76 0.23 -4.12
C TYR A 182 2.86 1.30 -4.07
N GLY A 183 2.93 2.08 -2.98
CA GLY A 183 3.90 3.16 -2.81
C GLY A 183 5.31 2.71 -2.39
N GLY A 184 5.55 1.41 -2.18
CA GLY A 184 6.85 0.87 -1.79
C GLY A 184 7.31 1.28 -0.38
N ARG A 185 6.43 1.87 0.45
CA ARG A 185 6.77 2.29 1.81
C ARG A 185 6.70 1.11 2.78
N SER A 186 7.62 1.10 3.73
CA SER A 186 7.55 0.15 4.85
C SER A 186 6.61 0.70 5.93
N ALA A 187 5.62 -0.09 6.31
CA ALA A 187 4.76 0.19 7.45
C ALA A 187 5.57 0.14 8.75
N ALA A 188 5.32 1.10 9.62
CA ALA A 188 5.76 1.03 11.01
C ALA A 188 4.66 0.42 11.88
N GLU A 189 5.03 -0.08 13.05
CA GLU A 189 4.08 -0.59 14.06
C GLU A 189 2.96 0.41 14.37
N GLY A 190 3.28 1.71 14.42
CA GLY A 190 2.29 2.77 14.64
C GLY A 190 1.20 2.80 13.57
N THR A 191 1.51 2.50 12.32
CA THR A 191 0.53 2.43 11.23
C THR A 191 -0.45 1.28 11.45
N TYR A 192 0.06 0.09 11.76
CA TYR A 192 -0.77 -1.06 12.09
C TYR A 192 -1.67 -0.79 13.30
N ARG A 193 -1.12 -0.24 14.40
CA ARG A 193 -1.90 0.05 15.62
C ARG A 193 -3.02 1.06 15.37
N ARG A 194 -2.78 2.11 14.57
CA ARG A 194 -3.84 3.07 14.19
C ARG A 194 -4.95 2.42 13.39
N LEU A 195 -4.61 1.56 12.43
CA LEU A 195 -5.57 0.82 11.62
C LEU A 195 -6.37 -0.19 12.47
N ALA A 196 -5.70 -0.90 13.38
CA ALA A 196 -6.35 -1.83 14.30
C ALA A 196 -7.35 -1.11 15.22
N ALA A 197 -6.95 0.03 15.80
CA ALA A 197 -7.84 0.84 16.63
C ALA A 197 -9.04 1.40 15.85
N LEU A 198 -8.84 1.78 14.58
CA LEU A 198 -9.96 2.17 13.70
C LEU A 198 -10.93 1.01 13.48
N ASP A 199 -10.45 -0.19 13.16
CA ASP A 199 -11.29 -1.38 12.99
C ASP A 199 -12.11 -1.68 14.26
N ASP A 200 -11.47 -1.63 15.44
CA ASP A 200 -12.17 -1.87 16.71
C ASP A 200 -13.25 -0.79 16.99
N ASP A 201 -12.98 0.47 16.64
CA ASP A 201 -13.95 1.56 16.78
C ASP A 201 -15.13 1.41 15.81
N LEU A 202 -14.86 0.98 14.57
CA LEU A 202 -15.89 0.68 13.57
C LEU A 202 -16.76 -0.48 14.04
N GLU A 203 -16.17 -1.54 14.63
CA GLU A 203 -16.90 -2.66 15.22
C GLU A 203 -17.87 -2.22 16.31
N ARG A 204 -17.42 -1.33 17.20
CA ARG A 204 -18.25 -0.78 18.29
C ARG A 204 -19.34 0.19 17.81
N THR A 205 -19.19 0.77 16.61
CA THR A 205 -20.17 1.70 16.04
C THR A 205 -21.36 0.92 15.48
N LYS A 206 -22.43 0.70 16.26
CA LYS A 206 -23.66 0.01 15.81
C LYS A 206 -24.38 0.78 14.68
N PRO A 207 -24.91 0.10 13.65
CA PRO A 207 -25.85 0.71 12.70
C PRO A 207 -27.17 1.05 13.42
N ALA A 208 -27.64 2.30 13.27
CA ALA A 208 -28.84 2.81 13.95
C ALA A 208 -30.17 2.14 13.51
N LEU A 209 -30.14 1.21 12.56
CA LEU A 209 -31.34 0.57 12.00
C LEU A 209 -32.09 -0.34 13.01
N ALA A 210 -31.44 -0.83 14.06
CA ALA A 210 -32.10 -1.64 15.09
C ALA A 210 -32.96 -0.83 16.09
N SER A 211 -32.77 0.49 16.18
CA SER A 211 -33.50 1.33 17.15
C SER A 211 -34.86 1.82 16.64
N SER A 212 -35.09 1.81 15.32
CA SER A 212 -36.36 2.28 14.74
C SER A 212 -37.48 1.24 14.84
N THR A 213 -37.18 -0.06 14.74
CA THR A 213 -38.19 -1.13 14.87
C THR A 213 -38.70 -1.31 16.31
N ALA A 214 -37.86 -1.04 17.32
CA ALA A 214 -38.26 -1.10 18.72
C ALA A 214 -39.20 0.06 19.12
N SER A 215 -38.99 1.26 18.57
CA SER A 215 -39.82 2.44 18.89
C SER A 215 -41.22 2.36 18.28
N THR A 216 -41.35 1.79 17.07
CA THR A 216 -42.67 1.57 16.43
C THR A 216 -43.48 0.49 17.16
N ALA A 217 -42.83 -0.59 17.62
CA ALA A 217 -43.50 -1.65 18.38
C ALA A 217 -43.99 -1.19 19.77
N ASN A 218 -43.21 -0.35 20.45
CA ASN A 218 -43.58 0.15 21.78
C ASN A 218 -44.72 1.20 21.73
N THR A 219 -44.77 2.01 20.67
CA THR A 219 -45.87 2.97 20.46
C THR A 219 -47.20 2.25 20.21
N ALA A 220 -47.20 1.21 19.37
CA ALA A 220 -48.40 0.42 19.06
C ALA A 220 -48.99 -0.33 20.28
N HIS A 221 -48.17 -0.69 21.27
CA HIS A 221 -48.63 -1.35 22.49
C HIS A 221 -49.28 -0.37 23.48
N SER A 222 -48.85 0.90 23.50
CA SER A 222 -49.40 1.93 24.40
C SER A 222 -50.80 2.39 23.99
N THR A 223 -51.08 2.50 22.68
CA THR A 223 -52.36 3.00 22.17
C THR A 223 -53.53 2.04 22.43
N ARG A 224 -53.25 0.74 22.60
CA ARG A 224 -54.27 -0.28 22.83
C ARG A 224 -54.74 -0.37 24.29
N ARG A 225 -54.01 0.26 25.23
CA ARG A 225 -54.27 0.14 26.68
C ARG A 225 -55.08 1.29 27.28
N GLY A 226 -55.44 2.31 26.49
CA GLY A 226 -56.13 3.52 26.95
C GLY A 226 -57.59 3.68 26.53
N ALA A 227 -58.26 2.63 26.03
CA ALA A 227 -59.64 2.71 25.51
C ALA A 227 -60.65 1.85 26.29
N ALA A 228 -60.54 1.84 27.62
CA ALA A 228 -61.54 1.25 28.50
C ALA A 228 -61.52 1.93 29.88
N GLU A 229 -62.06 3.15 29.93
CA GLU A 229 -62.70 3.74 31.12
C GLU A 229 -63.92 4.55 30.67
#